data_AF-A0A2H9LRT5-F1
#
_entry.id   AF-A0A2H9LRT5-F1
#
_cell.length_a   1.000
_cell.length_b   1.000
_cell.length_c   1.000
_cell.angle_alpha   90.00
_cell.angle_beta   90.00
_cell.angle_gamma   90.00
#
_symmetry.space_group_name_H-M   'P 1'
#
loop_
_entity.id
_entity.type
_entity.pdbx_description
1 polymer ?
#
loop_
_entity_poly.entity_id
_entity_poly.type
_entity_poly.pdbx_seq_one_letter_code
_entity_poly.pdbx_strand_id
1 'polypeptide(L)'
;MNKYPAPTEIIKFKGIFDMELLYKTMRNWLTRKDYYFEESTYKCKPNPLGGKEDEITWKSYRKETDYFKFWIVIDFHTWERKDIEVIEKGKKKKMN
;
A
#
# COMPACT_ATOMS: atom_id res chain seq x y z
N MET A 1 -31.39 -1.95 -17.65
CA MET A 1 -30.03 -1.39 -17.58
C MET A 1 -29.80 -0.88 -16.17
N ASN A 2 -28.70 -1.27 -15.52
CA ASN A 2 -28.41 -0.89 -14.13
C ASN A 2 -28.10 0.62 -14.06
N LYS A 3 -28.83 1.36 -13.22
CA LYS A 3 -28.76 2.83 -13.14
C LYS A 3 -27.44 3.37 -12.57
N TYR A 4 -26.60 2.49 -12.02
CA TYR A 4 -25.32 2.82 -11.41
C TYR A 4 -24.28 1.81 -11.91
N PRO A 5 -23.37 2.19 -12.81
CA PRO A 5 -22.26 1.31 -13.15
C PRO A 5 -21.42 1.07 -11.90
N ALA A 6 -21.05 -0.19 -11.67
CA ALA A 6 -20.11 -0.51 -10.60
C ALA A 6 -18.78 0.23 -10.86
N PRO A 7 -18.11 0.74 -9.81
CA PRO A 7 -16.79 1.34 -9.98
C PRO A 7 -15.87 0.33 -10.68
N THR A 8 -15.26 0.76 -11.78
CA THR A 8 -14.31 -0.09 -12.51
C THR A 8 -12.97 -0.02 -11.80
N GLU A 9 -12.53 -1.14 -11.25
CA GLU A 9 -11.18 -1.27 -10.69
C GLU A 9 -10.17 -1.37 -11.83
N ILE A 10 -9.23 -0.43 -11.88
CA ILE A 10 -8.18 -0.37 -12.89
C ILE A 10 -6.85 -0.69 -12.20
N ILE A 11 -6.19 -1.76 -12.66
CA ILE A 11 -4.84 -2.10 -12.21
C ILE A 11 -3.88 -1.03 -12.75
N LYS A 12 -3.39 -0.16 -11.85
CA LYS A 12 -2.47 0.93 -12.21
C LYS A 12 -1.05 0.45 -12.52
N PHE A 13 -0.67 -0.70 -11.98
CA PHE A 13 0.67 -1.26 -12.13
C PHE A 13 0.65 -2.78 -12.06
N LYS A 14 1.41 -3.43 -12.95
CA LYS A 14 1.65 -4.88 -12.97
C LYS A 14 3.12 -5.14 -13.21
N GLY A 15 3.80 -5.76 -12.25
CA GLY A 15 5.23 -6.03 -12.35
C GLY A 15 5.83 -6.49 -11.02
N ILE A 16 7.16 -6.52 -10.98
CA ILE A 16 7.93 -6.81 -9.77
C ILE A 16 8.18 -5.51 -9.03
N PHE A 17 7.93 -5.50 -7.73
CA PHE A 17 8.15 -4.37 -6.85
C PHE A 17 8.52 -4.88 -5.46
N ASP A 18 9.20 -4.03 -4.70
CA ASP A 18 9.60 -4.31 -3.33
C ASP A 18 8.60 -3.66 -2.39
N MET A 19 7.63 -4.44 -1.88
CA MET A 19 6.62 -3.89 -0.96
C MET A 19 7.22 -3.38 0.33
N GLU A 20 8.29 -4.03 0.82
CA GLU A 20 8.94 -3.62 2.05
C GLU A 20 9.60 -2.25 1.90
N LEU A 21 10.30 -2.04 0.78
CA LEU A 21 10.92 -0.75 0.47
C LEU A 21 9.87 0.34 0.23
N LEU A 22 8.77 0.03 -0.47
CA LEU A 22 7.67 0.98 -0.69
C LEU A 22 7.07 1.41 0.65
N TYR A 23 6.68 0.44 1.48
CA TYR A 23 6.10 0.65 2.79
C TYR A 23 7.02 1.51 3.66
N LYS A 24 8.30 1.15 3.77
CA LYS A 24 9.29 1.91 4.56
C LYS A 24 9.50 3.32 4.02
N THR A 25 9.61 3.49 2.71
CA THR A 25 9.83 4.79 2.07
C THR A 25 8.67 5.73 2.34
N MET A 26 7.43 5.26 2.16
CA MET A 26 6.24 6.08 2.38
C MET A 26 6.04 6.40 3.86
N ARG A 27 6.23 5.42 4.76
CA ARG A 27 6.17 5.64 6.20
C ARG A 27 7.19 6.68 6.65
N ASN A 28 8.42 6.60 6.16
CA ASN A 28 9.48 7.56 6.47
C ASN A 28 9.16 8.95 5.94
N TRP A 29 8.57 9.05 4.74
CA TRP A 29 8.15 10.35 4.19
C TRP A 29 7.08 11.02 5.06
N LEU A 30 6.07 10.26 5.52
CA LEU A 30 5.03 10.77 6.43
C LEU A 30 5.64 11.26 7.74
N THR A 31 6.52 10.47 8.36
CA THR A 31 7.21 10.86 9.60
C THR A 31 8.07 12.11 9.40
N ARG A 32 8.85 12.20 8.31
CA ARG A 32 9.69 13.37 8.01
C ARG A 32 8.91 14.65 7.73
N LYS A 33 7.60 14.53 7.45
CA LYS A 33 6.70 15.65 7.22
C LYS A 33 5.83 15.96 8.43
N ASP A 34 6.13 15.34 9.58
CA ASP A 34 5.42 15.50 10.86
C ASP A 34 3.96 15.06 10.82
N TYR A 35 3.64 14.09 9.95
CA TYR A 35 2.35 13.42 10.01
C TYR A 35 2.35 12.38 11.11
N TYR A 36 1.35 12.48 12.00
CA TYR A 36 0.88 11.33 12.77
C TYR A 36 0.48 10.22 11.80
N PHE A 37 0.71 8.99 12.20
CA PHE A 37 0.48 7.82 11.37
C PHE A 37 -0.22 6.75 12.18
N GLU A 38 -1.24 6.20 11.55
CA GLU A 38 -2.01 5.07 12.04
C GLU A 38 -2.27 4.12 10.87
N GLU A 39 -1.88 2.86 11.04
CA GLU A 39 -2.32 1.80 10.15
C GLU A 39 -3.68 1.30 10.63
N SER A 40 -4.74 1.84 10.01
CA SER A 40 -6.11 1.59 10.44
C SER A 40 -6.66 0.24 9.99
N THR A 41 -6.08 -0.38 8.96
CA THR A 41 -6.50 -1.69 8.47
C THR A 41 -5.30 -2.41 7.88
N TYR A 42 -5.18 -3.69 8.24
CA TYR A 42 -4.29 -4.65 7.62
C TYR A 42 -5.07 -5.95 7.41
N LYS A 43 -5.38 -6.29 6.17
CA LYS A 43 -5.96 -7.58 5.79
C LYS A 43 -5.04 -8.26 4.80
N CYS A 44 -4.64 -9.48 5.12
CA CYS A 44 -3.90 -10.36 4.22
C CYS A 44 -4.76 -11.62 4.01
N LYS A 45 -5.26 -11.81 2.80
CA LYS A 45 -6.09 -12.98 2.43
C LYS A 45 -5.33 -13.87 1.46
N PRO A 46 -5.41 -15.21 1.61
CA PRO A 46 -4.96 -16.11 0.55
C PRO A 46 -5.87 -15.93 -0.68
N ASN A 47 -5.28 -15.79 -1.86
CA ASN A 47 -6.05 -15.67 -3.10
C ASN A 47 -6.31 -17.08 -3.68
N PRO A 48 -7.57 -17.44 -4.04
CA PRO A 48 -7.91 -18.72 -4.66
C PRO A 48 -7.14 -19.06 -5.94
N LEU A 49 -6.67 -18.04 -6.68
CA LEU A 49 -5.86 -18.18 -7.90
C LEU A 49 -4.36 -18.35 -7.62
N GLY A 50 -3.96 -18.31 -6.35
CA GLY A 50 -2.58 -18.39 -5.86
C GLY A 50 -1.99 -17.03 -5.49
N GLY A 51 -1.09 -17.01 -4.50
CA GLY A 51 -0.52 -15.78 -3.93
C GLY A 51 -1.38 -15.17 -2.82
N LYS A 52 -1.11 -13.90 -2.49
CA LYS A 52 -1.79 -13.16 -1.42
C LYS A 52 -2.46 -11.90 -1.97
N GLU A 53 -3.59 -11.56 -1.38
CA GLU A 53 -4.26 -10.27 -1.57
C GLU A 53 -4.10 -9.47 -0.28
N ASP A 54 -3.51 -8.27 -0.39
CA ASP A 54 -3.35 -7.36 0.74
C ASP A 54 -4.20 -6.11 0.56
N GLU A 55 -4.99 -5.78 1.59
CA GLU A 55 -5.68 -4.49 1.74
C GLU A 55 -5.09 -3.79 2.97
N ILE A 56 -4.46 -2.63 2.75
CA ILE A 56 -3.85 -1.83 3.82
C ILE A 56 -4.37 -0.40 3.72
N THR A 57 -4.85 0.16 4.82
CA THR A 57 -5.29 1.56 4.88
C THR A 57 -4.51 2.30 5.95
N TRP A 58 -3.77 3.32 5.53
CA TRP A 58 -3.11 4.26 6.43
C TRP A 58 -3.93 5.54 6.56
N LYS A 59 -4.12 5.97 7.80
CA LYS A 59 -4.67 7.27 8.13
C LYS A 59 -3.57 8.09 8.77
N SER A 60 -3.20 9.15 8.10
CA SER A 60 -2.16 10.05 8.56
C SER A 60 -2.69 11.46 8.65
N TYR A 61 -2.22 12.20 9.64
CA TYR A 61 -2.61 13.60 9.76
C TYR A 61 -1.53 14.49 10.35
N ARG A 62 -1.57 15.76 10.00
CA ARG A 62 -0.74 16.80 10.61
C ARG A 62 -1.64 17.96 11.05
N LYS A 63 -1.46 18.42 12.29
CA LYS A 63 -2.13 19.62 12.79
C LYS A 63 -1.28 20.83 12.43
N GLU A 64 -1.88 21.84 11.81
CA GLU A 64 -1.24 23.15 11.63
C GLU A 64 -1.60 24.08 12.78
N THR A 65 -2.83 23.98 13.26
CA THR A 65 -3.35 24.67 14.45
C THR A 65 -4.33 23.74 15.16
N ASP A 66 -4.87 24.16 16.31
CA ASP A 66 -5.90 23.38 17.02
C ASP A 66 -7.22 23.26 16.23
N TYR A 67 -7.44 24.14 15.24
CA TYR A 67 -8.64 24.16 14.40
C TYR A 67 -8.42 23.54 13.02
N PHE A 68 -7.16 23.43 12.56
CA PHE A 68 -6.84 22.98 11.19
C PHE A 68 -5.92 21.75 11.19
N LYS A 69 -6.37 20.71 10.48
CA LYS A 69 -5.65 19.45 10.30
C LYS A 69 -5.68 19.01 8.84
N PHE A 70 -4.51 18.66 8.31
CA PHE A 70 -4.38 17.98 7.03
C PHE A 70 -4.46 16.48 7.21
N TRP A 71 -5.31 15.83 6.43
CA TRP A 71 -5.45 14.38 6.41
C TRP A 71 -4.90 13.81 5.11
N ILE A 72 -4.18 12.71 5.24
CA ILE A 72 -3.74 11.86 4.13
C ILE A 72 -4.24 10.46 4.43
N VAL A 73 -5.11 9.93 3.56
CA VAL A 73 -5.55 8.54 3.59
C VAL A 73 -4.91 7.83 2.40
N ILE A 74 -4.22 6.72 2.67
CA ILE A 74 -3.52 5.94 1.65
C ILE A 74 -4.06 4.52 1.72
N ASP A 75 -4.64 4.07 0.61
CA ASP A 75 -5.14 2.72 0.44
C ASP A 75 -4.21 1.95 -0.50
N PHE A 76 -3.68 0.83 0.00
CA PHE A 76 -2.95 -0.15 -0.78
C PHE A 76 -3.88 -1.34 -1.02
N HIS A 77 -3.97 -1.73 -2.28
CA HIS A 77 -4.64 -2.95 -2.68
C HIS A 77 -3.74 -3.69 -3.66
N THR A 78 -3.23 -4.85 -3.23
CA THR A 78 -2.42 -5.73 -4.08
C THR A 78 -3.18 -7.01 -4.37
N TRP A 79 -3.03 -7.51 -5.58
CA TRP A 79 -3.66 -8.74 -6.05
C TRP A 79 -2.58 -9.76 -6.43
N GLU A 80 -2.80 -11.03 -6.06
CA GLU A 80 -1.95 -12.17 -6.42
C GLU A 80 -0.45 -11.97 -6.12
N ARG A 81 -0.13 -11.24 -5.04
CA ARG A 81 1.27 -10.98 -4.66
C ARG A 81 1.97 -12.28 -4.31
N LYS A 82 3.14 -12.49 -4.91
CA LYS A 82 3.99 -13.67 -4.69
C LYS A 82 5.37 -13.21 -4.29
N ASP A 83 5.88 -13.82 -3.23
CA ASP A 83 7.26 -13.64 -2.82
C ASP A 83 8.17 -14.27 -3.89
N ILE A 84 9.05 -13.49 -4.50
CA ILE A 84 10.01 -13.96 -5.49
C ILE A 84 11.44 -13.59 -5.07
N GLU A 85 12.42 -14.44 -5.39
CA GLU A 85 13.84 -14.09 -5.24
C GLU A 85 14.37 -13.53 -6.55
N VAL A 86 14.90 -12.31 -6.50
CA VAL A 86 15.53 -11.66 -7.66
C VAL A 86 17.02 -11.49 -7.38
N ILE A 87 17.87 -11.77 -8.38
CA ILE A 87 19.30 -11.47 -8.30
C ILE A 87 19.51 -10.06 -8.82
N GLU A 88 19.71 -9.11 -7.89
CA GLU A 88 20.03 -7.72 -8.23
C GLU A 88 21.50 -7.46 -7.91
N LYS A 89 22.30 -7.10 -8.93
CA LYS A 89 23.75 -6.80 -8.77
C LYS A 89 24.55 -7.91 -8.06
N GLY A 90 24.25 -9.17 -8.36
CA GLY A 90 24.94 -10.34 -7.80
C GLY A 90 24.53 -10.71 -6.37
N LYS A 91 23.56 -10.02 -5.76
CA LYS A 91 22.99 -10.37 -4.45
C LYS A 91 21.55 -10.85 -4.64
N LYS A 92 21.21 -11.95 -3.97
CA LYS A 92 19.81 -12.40 -3.88
C LYS A 92 19.04 -11.43 -2.99
N LYS A 93 17.96 -10.88 -3.51
CA LYS A 93 17.02 -10.04 -2.76
C LYS A 93 15.63 -10.64 -2.87
N LYS A 94 15.00 -10.85 -1.71
CA LYS A 94 13.62 -11.29 -1.64
C LYS A 94 12.72 -10.09 -1.93
N MET A 95 11.96 -10.16 -3.01
CA MET A 95 10.89 -9.22 -3.32
C MET A 95 9.61 -9.83 -2.77
N ASN A 96 9.06 -9.19 -1.74
CA ASN A 96 7.78 -9.55 -1.16
C ASN A 96 6.69 -8.77 -1.87
#